data_AF-A0A8K0V9U9-F1
#
_entry.id   AF-A0A8K0V9U9-F1
#
_cell.length_a   1.000
_cell.length_b   1.000
_cell.length_c   1.000
_cell.angle_alpha   90.00
_cell.angle_beta   90.00
_cell.angle_gamma   90.00
#
_symmetry.space_group_name_H-M   'P 1'
#
loop_
_entity.id
_entity.type
_entity.pdbx_description
1 polymer ?
#
loop_
_entity_poly.entity_id
_entity_poly.type
_entity_poly.pdbx_seq_one_letter_code
_entity_poly.pdbx_strand_id
1 'polypeptide(L)'
;MDNIVGTKSRLVWVVNLSALALVLLWLFPTFGLLVSSFRDRDQITASGWWKAMFPAEQTLQYRAPGAGDAVDENGVFVISGNVFEGGRGSVKSFGTSARDPGAFPAGETVPADDGADLTVLQNGDFRLTSATEFEGRRGMRIFVTSVTPPRFTFENYGRVLGAEGLGRAFLNTMTVSIPATVIPILVAAFAAYALAWMEFPGRALLVAGVVGLLVVPLQLALIPLLKLHNEIGLGKSYLGIWLAHTGFGLPLAVYLLRNYMVGLPREIIESARVDGATDFQIFLKIILPLSFPALASFAIFQFLWTWNDLLVALVFLGNTQDQLVMTGQLKELMGSRGGDWEILATSAFVTIAVPLVVFFAMQKYLVRGLLAGSVK
;
A
#
# COMPACT_ATOMS: atom_id res chain seq x y z
N MET A 1 -47.75 -6.30 -21.61
CA MET A 1 -48.26 -5.23 -20.72
C MET A 1 -47.66 -5.58 -19.37
N ASP A 2 -46.52 -5.07 -18.94
CA ASP A 2 -46.15 -3.65 -18.83
C ASP A 2 -44.65 -3.43 -19.03
N ASN A 3 -44.27 -2.87 -20.19
CA ASN A 3 -43.06 -2.06 -20.30
C ASN A 3 -43.50 -0.61 -20.15
N ILE A 4 -43.71 -0.19 -18.90
CA ILE A 4 -43.84 1.24 -18.58
C ILE A 4 -42.45 1.84 -18.77
N VAL A 5 -42.33 2.69 -19.79
CA VAL A 5 -41.22 3.60 -19.99
C VAL A 5 -41.07 4.44 -18.71
N GLY A 6 -39.96 4.25 -17.99
CA GLY A 6 -39.57 5.15 -16.89
C GLY A 6 -39.20 4.51 -15.56
N THR A 7 -39.55 3.24 -15.27
CA THR A 7 -39.17 2.59 -14.00
C THR A 7 -38.01 1.63 -14.22
N LYS A 8 -36.80 1.98 -13.74
CA LYS A 8 -35.67 1.03 -13.70
C LYS A 8 -36.14 -0.24 -12.97
N SER A 9 -36.02 -1.40 -13.62
CA SER A 9 -36.38 -2.70 -13.05
C SER A 9 -35.78 -2.86 -11.65
N ARG A 10 -36.54 -3.41 -10.69
CA ARG A 10 -36.05 -3.69 -9.32
C ARG A 10 -34.71 -4.45 -9.34
N LEU A 11 -34.50 -5.28 -10.36
CA LEU A 11 -33.24 -6.00 -10.59
C LEU A 11 -32.04 -5.07 -10.82
N VAL A 12 -32.22 -3.97 -11.57
CA VAL A 12 -31.17 -2.97 -11.83
C VAL A 12 -30.77 -2.25 -10.54
N TRP A 13 -31.75 -1.96 -9.67
CA TRP A 13 -31.47 -1.39 -8.35
C TRP A 13 -30.69 -2.35 -7.46
N VAL A 14 -31.07 -3.64 -7.44
CA VAL A 14 -30.33 -4.67 -6.71
C VAL A 14 -28.89 -4.76 -7.22
N VAL A 15 -28.67 -4.85 -8.53
CA VAL A 15 -27.33 -4.91 -9.13
C VAL A 15 -26.50 -3.68 -8.77
N ASN A 16 -27.06 -2.47 -8.91
CA ASN A 16 -26.34 -1.24 -8.59
C ASN A 16 -26.00 -1.12 -7.10
N LEU A 17 -26.93 -1.52 -6.21
CA LEU A 17 -26.69 -1.51 -4.76
C LEU A 17 -25.64 -2.57 -4.37
N SER A 18 -25.69 -3.76 -4.96
CA SER A 18 -24.67 -4.79 -4.74
C SER A 18 -23.30 -4.32 -5.24
N ALA A 19 -23.23 -3.69 -6.42
CA ALA A 19 -21.99 -3.12 -6.95
C ALA A 19 -21.46 -2.00 -6.04
N LEU A 20 -22.32 -1.11 -5.57
CA LEU A 20 -21.94 -0.05 -4.62
C LEU A 20 -21.44 -0.63 -3.31
N ALA A 21 -22.11 -1.64 -2.76
CA ALA A 21 -21.68 -2.31 -1.53
C ALA A 21 -20.30 -2.96 -1.68
N LEU A 22 -20.04 -3.61 -2.82
CA LEU A 22 -18.73 -4.17 -3.14
C LEU A 22 -17.65 -3.08 -3.25
N VAL A 23 -17.94 -1.96 -3.91
CA VAL A 23 -17.03 -0.82 -4.01
C VAL A 23 -16.71 -0.24 -2.63
N LEU A 24 -17.73 -0.03 -1.79
CA LEU A 24 -17.53 0.48 -0.43
C LEU A 24 -16.71 -0.49 0.43
N LEU A 25 -16.99 -1.79 0.35
CA LEU A 25 -16.22 -2.83 1.03
C LEU A 25 -14.75 -2.80 0.63
N TRP A 26 -14.47 -2.58 -0.66
CA TRP A 26 -13.10 -2.54 -1.20
C TRP A 26 -12.37 -1.23 -0.88
N LEU A 27 -13.10 -0.10 -0.80
CA LEU A 27 -12.53 1.20 -0.44
C LEU A 27 -12.32 1.36 1.07
N PHE A 28 -13.01 0.59 1.91
CA PHE A 28 -12.93 0.71 3.36
C PHE A 28 -11.51 0.56 3.91
N PRO A 29 -10.70 -0.45 3.51
CA PRO A 29 -9.29 -0.55 3.93
C PRO A 29 -8.43 0.60 3.41
N THR A 30 -8.64 1.04 2.15
CA THR A 30 -7.88 2.15 1.56
C THR A 30 -8.17 3.47 2.27
N PHE A 31 -9.44 3.71 2.62
CA PHE A 31 -9.84 4.85 3.43
C PHE A 31 -9.24 4.76 4.84
N GLY A 32 -9.18 3.56 5.42
CA GLY A 32 -8.49 3.33 6.69
C GLY A 32 -7.00 3.66 6.65
N LEU A 33 -6.32 3.32 5.54
CA LEU A 33 -4.91 3.70 5.32
C LEU A 33 -4.75 5.22 5.16
N LEU A 34 -5.65 5.88 4.42
CA LEU A 34 -5.67 7.33 4.27
C LEU A 34 -5.88 8.05 5.61
N VAL A 35 -6.81 7.58 6.45
CA VAL A 35 -7.00 8.16 7.78
C VAL A 35 -5.76 7.92 8.64
N SER A 36 -5.20 6.71 8.57
CA SER A 36 -4.01 6.33 9.35
C SER A 36 -2.75 7.08 8.97
N SER A 37 -2.57 7.50 7.71
CA SER A 37 -1.39 8.27 7.28
C SER A 37 -1.31 9.66 7.93
N PHE A 38 -2.45 10.22 8.36
CA PHE A 38 -2.49 11.49 9.09
C PHE A 38 -2.38 11.32 10.62
N ARG A 39 -2.30 10.10 11.15
CA ARG A 39 -2.24 9.86 12.61
C ARG A 39 -0.79 9.77 13.07
N ASP A 40 -0.52 10.25 14.26
CA ASP A 40 0.78 10.03 14.90
C ASP A 40 0.90 8.59 15.48
N ARG A 41 2.10 8.28 15.96
CA ARG A 41 2.46 6.97 16.52
C ARG A 41 1.61 6.57 17.72
N ASP A 42 1.29 7.52 18.59
CA ASP A 42 0.52 7.26 19.81
C ASP A 42 -0.93 6.95 19.45
N GLN A 43 -1.53 7.74 18.56
CA GLN A 43 -2.88 7.54 18.06
C GLN A 43 -3.03 6.18 17.36
N ILE A 44 -2.14 5.85 16.41
CA ILE A 44 -2.26 4.62 15.63
C ILE A 44 -2.09 3.36 16.48
N THR A 45 -1.31 3.44 17.56
CA THR A 45 -1.11 2.34 18.52
C THR A 45 -2.28 2.21 19.48
N ALA A 46 -2.90 3.33 19.90
CA ALA A 46 -3.96 3.33 20.89
C ALA A 46 -5.33 2.89 20.34
N SER A 47 -5.64 3.14 19.07
CA SER A 47 -6.94 2.76 18.51
C SER A 47 -6.96 2.52 17.00
N GLY A 48 -7.93 1.74 16.54
CA GLY A 48 -8.20 1.57 15.11
C GLY A 48 -8.63 2.87 14.44
N TRP A 49 -8.37 2.99 13.13
CA TRP A 49 -8.61 4.22 12.36
C TRP A 49 -10.07 4.69 12.37
N TRP A 50 -11.04 3.79 12.56
CA TRP A 50 -12.46 4.14 12.69
C TRP A 50 -12.77 4.94 13.97
N LYS A 51 -11.84 4.97 14.94
CA LYS A 51 -11.92 5.81 16.15
C LYS A 51 -11.05 7.08 16.05
N ALA A 52 -10.43 7.38 14.91
CA ALA A 52 -9.47 8.47 14.79
C ALA A 52 -10.02 9.87 15.12
N MET A 53 -11.34 10.06 15.05
CA MET A 53 -12.02 11.33 15.41
C MET A 53 -12.38 11.42 16.90
N PHE A 54 -12.09 10.38 17.69
CA PHE A 54 -12.43 10.32 19.11
C PHE A 54 -11.17 10.24 19.97
N PRO A 55 -11.24 10.71 21.24
CA PRO A 55 -10.11 10.58 22.16
C PRO A 55 -9.65 9.13 22.28
N ALA A 56 -8.34 8.93 22.22
CA ALA A 56 -7.73 7.63 22.38
C ALA A 56 -7.39 7.41 23.85
N GLU A 57 -7.72 6.23 24.37
CA GLU A 57 -7.32 5.79 25.70
C GLU A 57 -6.12 4.85 25.58
N GLN A 58 -5.05 5.14 26.31
CA GLN A 58 -3.86 4.30 26.36
C GLN A 58 -3.44 4.08 27.80
N THR A 59 -3.15 2.81 28.13
CA THR A 59 -2.50 2.48 29.38
C THR A 59 -0.99 2.65 29.22
N LEU A 60 -0.45 3.62 29.94
CA LEU A 60 0.98 3.87 30.06
C LEU A 60 1.48 3.28 31.37
N GLN A 61 2.75 2.91 31.38
CA GLN A 61 3.44 2.48 32.58
C GLN A 61 4.62 3.39 32.81
N TYR A 62 4.60 4.06 33.94
CA TYR A 62 5.67 4.89 34.43
C TYR A 62 6.41 4.18 35.57
N ARG A 63 7.70 4.45 35.75
CA ARG A 63 8.47 3.97 36.90
C ARG A 63 8.94 5.17 37.68
N ALA A 64 8.47 5.29 38.93
CA ALA A 64 8.87 6.35 39.82
C ALA A 64 10.39 6.33 40.09
N PRO A 65 10.97 7.49 40.42
CA PRO A 65 12.32 7.58 40.96
C PRO A 65 12.52 6.67 42.18
N GLY A 66 13.76 6.29 42.44
CA GLY A 66 14.09 5.38 43.55
C GLY A 66 14.15 6.10 44.89
N ALA A 67 14.45 5.35 45.96
CA ALA A 67 14.56 5.90 47.31
C ALA A 67 15.52 7.10 47.44
N GLY A 68 16.60 7.14 46.65
CA GLY A 68 17.59 8.21 46.68
C GLY A 68 17.10 9.57 46.19
N ASP A 69 15.92 9.61 45.53
CA ASP A 69 15.29 10.82 45.04
C ASP A 69 14.16 11.32 45.96
N ALA A 70 13.96 10.65 47.11
CA ALA A 70 12.97 11.05 48.10
C ALA A 70 13.42 12.31 48.85
N VAL A 71 12.47 13.21 49.07
CA VAL A 71 12.65 14.44 49.86
C VAL A 71 11.88 14.30 51.16
N ASP A 72 12.52 14.60 52.29
CA ASP A 72 11.85 14.70 53.58
C ASP A 72 11.12 16.05 53.67
N GLU A 73 9.80 16.00 53.73
CA GLU A 73 8.92 17.13 53.96
C GLU A 73 8.26 17.01 55.36
N ASN A 74 8.94 17.52 56.39
CA ASN A 74 8.44 17.55 57.78
C ASN A 74 8.15 16.17 58.39
N GLY A 75 9.02 15.18 58.15
CA GLY A 75 8.90 13.82 58.68
C GLY A 75 8.07 12.88 57.81
N VAL A 76 7.73 13.30 56.59
CA VAL A 76 7.10 12.48 55.55
C VAL A 76 8.05 12.41 54.36
N PHE A 77 8.42 11.21 53.95
CA PHE A 77 9.26 11.02 52.78
C PHE A 77 8.39 11.10 51.53
N VAL A 78 8.80 11.94 50.57
CA VAL A 78 8.01 12.26 49.38
C VAL A 78 8.83 12.01 48.12
N ILE A 79 8.27 11.26 47.18
CA ILE A 79 8.76 11.18 45.80
C ILE A 79 7.68 11.79 44.90
N SER A 80 8.06 12.75 44.07
CA SER A 80 7.13 13.40 43.15
C SER A 80 7.72 13.52 41.75
N GLY A 81 6.84 13.67 40.76
CA GLY A 81 7.21 13.80 39.37
C GLY A 81 5.98 13.85 38.48
N ASN A 82 6.18 13.67 37.17
CA ASN A 82 5.07 13.63 36.21
C ASN A 82 5.14 12.35 35.37
N VAL A 83 4.05 11.60 35.33
CA VAL A 83 3.96 10.29 34.65
C VAL A 83 4.10 10.39 33.13
N PHE A 84 3.94 11.58 32.55
CA PHE A 84 4.10 11.81 31.11
C PHE A 84 5.54 12.12 30.70
N GLU A 85 6.50 12.32 31.62
CA GLU A 85 7.91 12.64 31.31
C GLU A 85 8.10 13.76 30.25
N GLY A 86 7.23 14.77 30.25
CA GLY A 86 7.24 15.86 29.26
C GLY A 86 6.37 15.61 28.01
N GLY A 87 5.69 14.46 27.95
CA GLY A 87 4.62 14.14 27.01
C GLY A 87 3.32 14.90 27.29
N ARG A 88 2.29 14.61 26.49
CA ARG A 88 0.96 15.23 26.60
C ARG A 88 -0.09 14.16 26.86
N GLY A 89 -1.04 14.46 27.74
CA GLY A 89 -2.15 13.57 28.04
C GLY A 89 -2.94 14.08 29.25
N SER A 90 -4.06 13.44 29.51
CA SER A 90 -4.79 13.62 30.77
C SER A 90 -5.04 12.27 31.40
N VAL A 91 -4.63 12.10 32.66
CA VAL A 91 -4.87 10.88 33.41
C VAL A 91 -6.37 10.78 33.70
N LYS A 92 -7.01 9.74 33.18
CA LYS A 92 -8.41 9.41 33.49
C LYS A 92 -8.49 8.56 34.75
N SER A 93 -7.62 7.55 34.83
CA SER A 93 -7.50 6.64 35.98
C SER A 93 -6.07 6.13 36.10
N PHE A 94 -5.73 5.57 37.27
CA PHE A 94 -4.43 5.00 37.57
C PHE A 94 -4.55 3.74 38.43
N GLY A 95 -3.43 3.02 38.53
CA GLY A 95 -3.33 1.80 39.32
C GLY A 95 -1.88 1.49 39.69
N THR A 96 -1.73 0.67 40.73
CA THR A 96 -0.44 0.24 41.27
C THR A 96 0.03 -1.10 40.69
N SER A 97 -0.86 -1.81 39.98
CA SER A 97 -0.61 -3.14 39.42
C SER A 97 -0.98 -3.21 37.94
N ALA A 98 -0.21 -3.98 37.17
CA ALA A 98 -0.52 -4.26 35.77
C ALA A 98 -1.82 -5.04 35.58
N ARG A 99 -2.33 -5.70 36.63
CA ARG A 99 -3.59 -6.46 36.59
C ARG A 99 -4.81 -5.56 36.51
N ASP A 100 -4.74 -4.39 37.14
CA ASP A 100 -5.82 -3.40 37.15
C ASP A 100 -5.22 -1.98 37.08
N PRO A 101 -4.77 -1.56 35.89
CA PRO A 101 -4.03 -0.31 35.71
C PRO A 101 -4.88 0.96 35.83
N GLY A 102 -6.20 0.83 35.92
CA GLY A 102 -7.15 1.94 36.01
C GLY A 102 -8.11 1.80 37.19
N ALA A 103 -7.68 1.12 38.26
CA ALA A 103 -8.46 0.82 39.44
C ALA A 103 -9.07 2.07 40.12
N PHE A 104 -8.37 3.21 40.04
CA PHE A 104 -8.71 4.42 40.78
C PHE A 104 -8.80 5.63 39.84
N PRO A 105 -9.79 6.54 40.00
CA PRO A 105 -9.87 7.76 39.22
C PRO A 105 -8.73 8.73 39.58
N ALA A 106 -8.32 9.56 38.62
CA ALA A 106 -7.29 10.57 38.87
C ALA A 106 -7.73 11.56 39.97
N GLY A 107 -6.79 11.89 40.87
CA GLY A 107 -6.99 12.77 42.01
C GLY A 107 -7.25 12.07 43.34
N GLU A 108 -7.50 10.77 43.34
CA GLU A 108 -7.60 9.98 44.58
C GLU A 108 -6.22 9.61 45.14
N THR A 109 -6.12 9.56 46.46
CA THR A 109 -4.96 9.03 47.20
C THR A 109 -5.26 7.60 47.61
N VAL A 110 -4.39 6.67 47.25
CA VAL A 110 -4.61 5.23 47.45
C VAL A 110 -3.38 4.56 48.06
N PRO A 111 -3.56 3.50 48.87
CA PRO A 111 -2.44 2.76 49.40
C PRO A 111 -1.65 2.08 48.28
N ALA A 112 -0.34 2.24 48.34
CA ALA A 112 0.66 1.64 47.46
C ALA A 112 1.45 0.54 48.20
N ASP A 113 2.37 -0.09 47.48
CA ASP A 113 3.28 -1.06 48.07
C ASP A 113 4.17 -0.40 49.14
N ASP A 114 4.68 -1.20 50.07
CA ASP A 114 5.60 -0.77 51.15
C ASP A 114 5.04 0.29 52.12
N GLY A 115 3.71 0.37 52.25
CA GLY A 115 3.04 1.27 53.20
C GLY A 115 3.04 2.74 52.79
N ALA A 116 3.39 3.03 51.54
CA ALA A 116 3.28 4.35 50.95
C ALA A 116 1.85 4.62 50.45
N ASP A 117 1.53 5.90 50.26
CA ASP A 117 0.30 6.36 49.60
C ASP A 117 0.66 7.03 48.27
N LEU A 118 -0.08 6.68 47.21
CA LEU A 118 0.08 7.24 45.87
C LEU A 118 -1.12 8.12 45.52
N THR A 119 -0.83 9.33 45.04
CA THR A 119 -1.81 10.20 44.39
C THR A 119 -1.33 10.51 42.98
N VAL A 120 -2.21 10.40 41.98
CA VAL A 120 -1.92 10.80 40.59
C VAL A 120 -3.01 11.76 40.13
N LEU A 121 -2.61 12.98 39.75
CA LEU A 121 -3.52 14.04 39.30
C LEU A 121 -3.80 13.94 37.79
N GLN A 122 -4.88 14.59 37.34
CA GLN A 122 -5.29 14.58 35.92
C GLN A 122 -4.23 15.15 34.96
N ASN A 123 -3.37 16.06 35.43
CA ASN A 123 -2.27 16.64 34.66
C ASN A 123 -1.02 15.73 34.60
N GLY A 124 -1.08 14.56 35.23
CA GLY A 124 0.01 13.58 35.27
C GLY A 124 0.97 13.75 36.45
N ASP A 125 0.82 14.80 37.26
CA ASP A 125 1.65 14.95 38.45
C ASP A 125 1.30 13.83 39.44
N PHE A 126 2.32 13.14 39.93
CA PHE A 126 2.16 12.12 40.97
C PHE A 126 2.92 12.51 42.22
N ARG A 127 2.41 12.05 43.36
CA ARG A 127 3.04 12.19 44.66
C ARG A 127 2.91 10.87 45.39
N LEU A 128 4.06 10.30 45.75
CA LEU A 128 4.19 9.11 46.56
C LEU A 128 4.69 9.55 47.95
N THR A 129 3.94 9.23 49.00
CA THR A 129 4.25 9.66 50.37
C THR A 129 4.36 8.46 51.29
N SER A 130 5.36 8.43 52.16
CA SER A 130 5.53 7.38 53.16
C SER A 130 5.94 7.96 54.50
N ALA A 131 5.46 7.35 55.59
CA ALA A 131 5.88 7.68 56.96
C ALA A 131 7.27 7.10 57.28
N THR A 132 7.72 6.10 56.52
CA THR A 132 9.05 5.51 56.62
C THR A 132 9.87 5.80 55.37
N GLU A 133 11.19 5.82 55.50
CA GLU A 133 12.09 6.05 54.36
C GLU A 133 11.87 4.99 53.29
N PHE A 134 11.84 5.40 52.02
CA PHE A 134 11.69 4.47 50.92
C PHE A 134 12.93 3.56 50.83
N GLU A 135 12.72 2.27 50.54
CA GLU A 135 13.81 1.32 50.38
C GLU A 135 14.00 0.90 48.91
N GLY A 136 15.25 0.65 48.52
CA GLY A 136 15.58 0.09 47.22
C GLY A 136 15.88 1.10 46.11
N ARG A 137 16.69 0.67 45.14
CA ARG A 137 17.17 1.51 44.02
C ARG A 137 16.16 1.69 42.89
N ARG A 138 15.10 0.88 42.83
CA ARG A 138 14.11 0.90 41.75
C ARG A 138 12.79 1.37 42.32
N GLY A 139 12.30 2.52 41.86
CA GLY A 139 11.00 3.00 42.28
C GLY A 139 9.85 2.16 41.75
N MET A 140 8.68 2.43 42.35
CA MET A 140 7.41 1.78 42.09
C MET A 140 6.96 1.95 40.63
N ARG A 141 6.23 0.97 40.09
CA ARG A 141 5.57 1.10 38.78
C ARG A 141 4.20 1.73 39.00
N ILE A 142 3.95 2.83 38.30
CA ILE A 142 2.66 3.51 38.27
C ILE A 142 2.04 3.22 36.90
N PHE A 143 0.83 2.68 36.88
CA PHE A 143 0.07 2.49 35.65
C PHE A 143 -0.97 3.59 35.54
N VAL A 144 -1.07 4.22 34.37
CA VAL A 144 -2.03 5.30 34.14
C VAL A 144 -2.78 5.04 32.84
N THR A 145 -4.09 5.17 32.88
CA THR A 145 -4.92 5.28 31.67
C THR A 145 -5.01 6.74 31.30
N SER A 146 -4.28 7.12 30.24
CA SER A 146 -4.28 8.45 29.67
C SER A 146 -5.32 8.57 28.56
N VAL A 147 -5.99 9.71 28.50
CA VAL A 147 -6.83 10.12 27.37
C VAL A 147 -6.07 11.19 26.58
N THR A 148 -5.87 10.94 25.28
CA THR A 148 -5.27 11.89 24.36
C THR A 148 -6.30 12.30 23.30
N PRO A 149 -6.54 13.61 23.09
CA PRO A 149 -7.48 14.07 22.08
C PRO A 149 -7.03 13.66 20.66
N PRO A 150 -7.96 13.56 19.70
CA PRO A 150 -7.64 13.31 18.30
C PRO A 150 -6.58 14.28 17.79
N ARG A 151 -5.53 13.75 17.17
CA ARG A 151 -4.49 14.54 16.52
C ARG A 151 -4.25 14.03 15.11
N PHE A 152 -4.32 14.97 14.16
CA PHE A 152 -3.89 14.77 12.79
C PHE A 152 -2.63 15.57 12.52
N THR A 153 -1.71 15.00 11.76
CA THR A 153 -0.42 15.60 11.47
C THR A 153 0.04 15.29 10.05
N PHE A 154 0.85 16.18 9.49
CA PHE A 154 1.58 15.99 8.22
C PHE A 154 3.04 15.62 8.45
N GLU A 155 3.50 15.51 9.70
CA GLU A 155 4.89 15.19 10.06
C GLU A 155 5.36 13.89 9.39
N ASN A 156 4.51 12.86 9.34
CA ASN A 156 4.83 11.60 8.68
C ASN A 156 5.10 11.77 7.19
N TYR A 157 4.34 12.63 6.50
CA TYR A 157 4.56 12.92 5.08
C TYR A 157 5.90 13.64 4.89
N GLY A 158 6.24 14.58 5.77
CA GLY A 158 7.55 15.23 5.76
C GLY A 158 8.69 14.22 5.95
N ARG A 159 8.54 13.28 6.89
CA ARG A 159 9.52 12.21 7.15
C ARG A 159 9.66 11.24 5.97
N VAL A 160 8.56 10.84 5.35
CA VAL A 160 8.58 9.93 4.20
C VAL A 160 9.14 10.64 2.97
N LEU A 161 8.57 11.78 2.57
CA LEU A 161 8.96 12.49 1.35
C LEU A 161 10.37 13.09 1.44
N GLY A 162 10.81 13.45 2.64
CA GLY A 162 12.17 13.93 2.92
C GLY A 162 13.18 12.82 3.23
N ALA A 163 12.78 11.54 3.16
CA ALA A 163 13.68 10.43 3.44
C ALA A 163 14.84 10.40 2.43
N GLU A 164 16.05 10.19 2.95
CA GLU A 164 17.24 9.99 2.13
C GLU A 164 17.03 8.83 1.14
N GLY A 165 17.48 9.01 -0.10
CA GLY A 165 17.34 8.01 -1.16
C GLY A 165 15.97 7.90 -1.82
N LEU A 166 14.88 8.46 -1.25
CA LEU A 166 13.53 8.31 -1.83
C LEU A 166 13.41 8.89 -3.25
N GLY A 167 13.99 10.07 -3.49
CA GLY A 167 13.96 10.68 -4.83
C GLY A 167 14.65 9.82 -5.89
N ARG A 168 15.77 9.19 -5.52
CA ARG A 168 16.46 8.22 -6.41
C ARG A 168 15.64 6.95 -6.59
N ALA A 169 15.07 6.42 -5.52
CA ALA A 169 14.23 5.24 -5.57
C ALA A 169 12.98 5.44 -6.44
N PHE A 170 12.41 6.65 -6.42
CA PHE A 170 11.34 7.07 -7.34
C PHE A 170 11.80 7.04 -8.80
N LEU A 171 12.97 7.62 -9.12
CA LEU A 171 13.54 7.57 -10.47
C LEU A 171 13.86 6.14 -10.91
N ASN A 172 14.38 5.30 -10.02
CA ASN A 172 14.63 3.89 -10.29
C ASN A 172 13.31 3.16 -10.61
N THR A 173 12.26 3.36 -9.82
CA THR A 173 10.93 2.79 -10.09
C THR A 173 10.37 3.25 -11.42
N MET A 174 10.50 4.53 -11.78
CA MET A 174 10.08 5.04 -13.10
C MET A 174 10.89 4.41 -14.24
N THR A 175 12.20 4.29 -14.05
CA THR A 175 13.12 3.67 -15.01
C THR A 175 12.81 2.18 -15.20
N VAL A 176 12.27 1.50 -14.20
CA VAL A 176 11.80 0.11 -14.32
C VAL A 176 10.42 0.06 -14.96
N SER A 177 9.44 0.75 -14.38
CA SER A 177 8.00 0.59 -14.70
C SER A 177 7.63 1.10 -16.08
N ILE A 178 8.19 2.22 -16.57
CA ILE A 178 7.85 2.74 -17.90
C ILE A 178 8.29 1.77 -19.01
N PRO A 179 9.57 1.37 -19.11
CA PRO A 179 9.99 0.43 -20.16
C PRO A 179 9.33 -0.94 -19.99
N ALA A 180 9.19 -1.44 -18.75
CA ALA A 180 8.50 -2.70 -18.46
C ALA A 180 7.01 -2.66 -18.81
N THR A 181 6.43 -1.48 -19.01
CA THR A 181 5.06 -1.30 -19.53
C THR A 181 5.05 -1.24 -21.05
N VAL A 182 5.91 -0.41 -21.64
CA VAL A 182 5.90 -0.11 -23.08
C VAL A 182 6.42 -1.30 -23.91
N ILE A 183 7.53 -1.92 -23.52
CA ILE A 183 8.19 -2.98 -24.29
C ILE A 183 7.24 -4.17 -24.53
N PRO A 184 6.63 -4.80 -23.50
CA PRO A 184 5.74 -5.94 -23.73
C PRO A 184 4.51 -5.56 -24.55
N ILE A 185 4.00 -4.32 -24.47
CA ILE A 185 2.88 -3.87 -25.32
C ILE A 185 3.27 -3.86 -26.78
N LEU A 186 4.42 -3.27 -27.12
CA LEU A 186 4.89 -3.17 -28.49
C LEU A 186 5.08 -4.56 -29.09
N VAL A 187 5.77 -5.45 -28.36
CA VAL A 187 6.01 -6.83 -28.80
C VAL A 187 4.70 -7.61 -28.91
N ALA A 188 3.83 -7.49 -27.90
CA ALA A 188 2.56 -8.22 -27.88
C ALA A 188 1.58 -7.73 -28.95
N ALA A 189 1.57 -6.45 -29.30
CA ALA A 189 0.70 -5.91 -30.35
C ALA A 189 1.03 -6.55 -31.72
N PHE A 190 2.31 -6.69 -32.05
CA PHE A 190 2.74 -7.39 -33.27
C PHE A 190 2.37 -8.87 -33.23
N ALA A 191 2.67 -9.57 -32.13
CA ALA A 191 2.35 -10.99 -31.98
C ALA A 191 0.83 -11.24 -32.03
N ALA A 192 0.04 -10.39 -31.37
CA ALA A 192 -1.41 -10.45 -31.37
C ALA A 192 -2.00 -10.23 -32.77
N TYR A 193 -1.48 -9.26 -33.54
CA TYR A 193 -1.89 -9.04 -34.92
C TYR A 193 -1.64 -10.29 -35.77
N ALA A 194 -0.42 -10.84 -35.72
CA ALA A 194 -0.06 -12.03 -36.48
C ALA A 194 -0.95 -13.24 -36.10
N LEU A 195 -1.18 -13.46 -34.80
CA LEU A 195 -2.00 -14.58 -34.30
C LEU A 195 -3.51 -14.38 -34.49
N ALA A 196 -3.97 -13.16 -34.76
CA ALA A 196 -5.37 -12.83 -35.03
C ALA A 196 -5.69 -12.88 -36.53
N TRP A 197 -4.80 -12.33 -37.38
CA TRP A 197 -5.14 -11.98 -38.76
C TRP A 197 -4.25 -12.60 -39.84
N MET A 198 -3.06 -13.10 -39.49
CA MET A 198 -2.19 -13.77 -40.45
C MET A 198 -2.46 -15.28 -40.46
N GLU A 199 -2.27 -15.88 -41.63
CA GLU A 199 -2.41 -17.32 -41.84
C GLU A 199 -1.03 -17.92 -42.07
N PHE A 200 -0.63 -18.83 -41.18
CA PHE A 200 0.65 -19.53 -41.27
C PHE A 200 0.56 -20.86 -40.49
N PRO A 201 1.37 -21.87 -40.87
CA PRO A 201 1.36 -23.17 -40.19
C PRO A 201 1.79 -23.05 -38.72
N GLY A 202 1.15 -23.80 -37.82
CA GLY A 202 1.48 -23.81 -36.39
C GLY A 202 0.86 -22.68 -35.54
N ARG A 203 0.07 -21.78 -36.14
CA ARG A 203 -0.62 -20.68 -35.43
C ARG A 203 -1.39 -21.15 -34.19
N ALA A 204 -2.15 -22.25 -34.30
CA ALA A 204 -2.94 -22.79 -33.19
C ALA A 204 -2.07 -23.29 -32.02
N LEU A 205 -0.92 -23.90 -32.33
CA LEU A 205 0.04 -24.35 -31.32
C LEU A 205 0.70 -23.17 -30.61
N LEU A 206 1.03 -22.09 -31.33
CA LEU A 206 1.54 -20.86 -30.70
C LEU A 206 0.51 -20.22 -29.76
N VAL A 207 -0.75 -20.14 -30.19
CA VAL A 207 -1.84 -19.65 -29.31
C VAL A 207 -1.97 -20.55 -28.07
N ALA A 208 -1.96 -21.88 -28.24
CA ALA A 208 -1.99 -22.81 -27.11
C ALA A 208 -0.79 -22.65 -26.19
N GLY A 209 0.41 -22.42 -26.74
CA GLY A 209 1.63 -22.14 -25.97
C GLY A 209 1.55 -20.85 -25.16
N VAL A 210 1.07 -19.76 -25.77
CA VAL A 210 0.81 -18.49 -25.07
C VAL A 210 -0.16 -18.69 -23.90
N VAL A 211 -1.24 -19.43 -24.12
CA VAL A 211 -2.21 -19.74 -23.06
C VAL A 211 -1.59 -20.64 -21.99
N GLY A 212 -0.81 -21.65 -22.38
CA GLY A 212 -0.10 -22.52 -21.43
C GLY A 212 0.89 -21.76 -20.54
N LEU A 213 1.57 -20.74 -21.09
CA LEU A 213 2.48 -19.89 -20.33
C LEU A 213 1.78 -19.03 -19.26
N LEU A 214 0.47 -18.76 -19.39
CA LEU A 214 -0.31 -18.07 -18.33
C LEU A 214 -0.41 -18.89 -17.04
N VAL A 215 -0.28 -20.23 -17.15
CA VAL A 215 -0.39 -21.14 -16.01
C VAL A 215 0.91 -21.18 -15.20
N VAL A 216 2.04 -20.79 -15.81
CA VAL A 216 3.35 -20.88 -15.16
C VAL A 216 3.47 -19.78 -14.10
N PRO A 217 3.65 -20.13 -12.81
CA PRO A 217 3.85 -19.14 -11.78
C PRO A 217 5.22 -18.48 -11.95
N LEU A 218 5.26 -17.14 -11.99
CA LEU A 218 6.48 -16.38 -12.22
C LEU A 218 7.59 -16.70 -11.21
N GLN A 219 7.22 -17.05 -9.98
CA GLN A 219 8.17 -17.36 -8.89
C GLN A 219 9.06 -18.57 -9.21
N LEU A 220 8.54 -19.57 -9.92
CA LEU A 220 9.33 -20.75 -10.33
C LEU A 220 10.38 -20.39 -11.38
N ALA A 221 10.14 -19.35 -12.17
CA ALA A 221 11.02 -18.92 -13.24
C ALA A 221 12.12 -17.92 -12.79
N LEU A 222 12.01 -17.33 -11.59
CA LEU A 222 12.92 -16.28 -11.13
C LEU A 222 14.39 -16.74 -11.07
N ILE A 223 14.67 -17.86 -10.38
CA ILE A 223 16.04 -18.35 -10.18
C ILE A 223 16.68 -18.80 -11.50
N PRO A 224 16.04 -19.67 -12.31
CA PRO A 224 16.60 -20.07 -13.60
C PRO A 224 16.84 -18.89 -14.54
N LEU A 225 15.91 -17.94 -14.59
CA LEU A 225 16.02 -16.77 -15.45
C LEU A 225 17.13 -15.82 -14.98
N LEU A 226 17.29 -15.61 -13.67
CA LEU A 226 18.39 -14.81 -13.13
C LEU A 226 19.74 -15.46 -13.44
N LYS A 227 19.84 -16.79 -13.32
CA LYS A 227 21.07 -17.52 -13.70
C LYS A 227 21.42 -17.28 -15.17
N LEU A 228 20.44 -17.42 -16.07
CA LEU A 228 20.61 -17.10 -17.49
C LEU A 228 21.09 -15.65 -17.70
N HIS A 229 20.45 -14.68 -17.03
CA HIS A 229 20.83 -13.27 -17.13
C HIS A 229 22.26 -13.02 -16.66
N ASN A 230 22.70 -13.67 -15.58
CA ASN A 230 24.09 -13.56 -15.11
C ASN A 230 25.07 -14.15 -16.14
N GLU A 231 24.75 -15.30 -16.74
CA GLU A 231 25.60 -15.97 -17.74
C GLU A 231 25.81 -15.11 -19.00
N ILE A 232 24.79 -14.35 -19.41
CA ILE A 232 24.85 -13.45 -20.58
C ILE A 232 25.23 -12.00 -20.22
N GLY A 233 25.60 -11.72 -18.97
CA GLY A 233 26.04 -10.39 -18.53
C GLY A 233 24.94 -9.33 -18.33
N LEU A 234 23.68 -9.75 -18.24
CA LEU A 234 22.51 -8.89 -17.99
C LEU A 234 22.02 -8.90 -16.54
N GLY A 235 22.65 -9.69 -15.67
CA GLY A 235 22.33 -9.78 -14.26
C GLY A 235 22.41 -8.42 -13.54
N LYS A 236 21.48 -8.17 -12.62
CA LYS A 236 21.48 -6.97 -11.76
C LYS A 236 21.54 -5.64 -12.55
N SER A 237 20.84 -5.58 -13.67
CA SER A 237 20.86 -4.43 -14.59
C SER A 237 19.45 -4.00 -14.98
N TYR A 238 19.30 -2.74 -15.41
CA TYR A 238 18.03 -2.22 -15.93
C TYR A 238 17.53 -2.99 -17.16
N LEU A 239 18.44 -3.35 -18.07
CA LEU A 239 18.07 -4.16 -19.23
C LEU A 239 17.57 -5.55 -18.80
N GLY A 240 18.22 -6.18 -17.82
CA GLY A 240 17.81 -7.48 -17.31
C GLY A 240 16.41 -7.46 -16.68
N ILE A 241 16.10 -6.46 -15.85
CA ILE A 241 14.76 -6.34 -15.25
C ILE A 241 13.68 -5.96 -16.28
N TRP A 242 14.00 -5.19 -17.32
CA TRP A 242 13.06 -4.90 -18.42
C TRP A 242 12.70 -6.15 -19.20
N LEU A 243 13.71 -6.97 -19.54
CA LEU A 243 13.50 -8.24 -20.24
C LEU A 243 12.73 -9.25 -19.38
N ALA A 244 13.03 -9.32 -18.08
CA ALA A 244 12.29 -10.19 -17.16
C ALA A 244 10.80 -9.82 -17.08
N HIS A 245 10.48 -8.54 -16.82
CA HIS A 245 9.08 -8.09 -16.81
C HIS A 245 8.38 -8.24 -18.16
N THR A 246 9.11 -8.04 -19.26
CA THR A 246 8.59 -8.28 -20.60
C THR A 246 8.21 -9.75 -20.77
N GLY A 247 9.13 -10.68 -20.47
CA GLY A 247 8.88 -12.11 -20.58
C GLY A 247 7.69 -12.58 -19.75
N PHE A 248 7.55 -12.08 -18.52
CA PHE A 248 6.41 -12.43 -17.65
C PHE A 248 5.09 -11.78 -18.08
N GLY A 249 5.11 -10.55 -18.60
CA GLY A 249 3.91 -9.83 -19.04
C GLY A 249 3.40 -10.27 -20.42
N LEU A 250 4.28 -10.78 -21.28
CA LEU A 250 3.97 -11.11 -22.68
C LEU A 250 2.81 -12.09 -22.87
N PRO A 251 2.70 -13.22 -22.15
CA PRO A 251 1.61 -14.17 -22.36
C PRO A 251 0.24 -13.52 -22.19
N LEU A 252 0.07 -12.72 -21.13
CA LEU A 252 -1.18 -12.01 -20.85
C LEU A 252 -1.44 -10.90 -21.87
N ALA A 253 -0.40 -10.14 -22.22
CA ALA A 253 -0.47 -9.09 -23.22
C ALA A 253 -0.95 -9.63 -24.58
N VAL A 254 -0.30 -10.69 -25.08
CA VAL A 254 -0.61 -11.32 -26.36
C VAL A 254 -2.02 -11.89 -26.33
N TYR A 255 -2.39 -12.59 -25.25
CA TYR A 255 -3.72 -13.18 -25.11
C TYR A 255 -4.83 -12.12 -25.14
N LEU A 256 -4.71 -11.06 -24.32
CA LEU A 256 -5.72 -10.00 -24.24
C LEU A 256 -5.83 -9.21 -25.55
N LEU A 257 -4.69 -8.78 -26.09
CA LEU A 257 -4.68 -8.01 -27.34
C LEU A 257 -5.19 -8.83 -28.52
N ARG A 258 -4.83 -10.12 -28.60
CA ARG A 258 -5.34 -11.01 -29.65
C ARG A 258 -6.86 -11.14 -29.56
N ASN A 259 -7.40 -11.40 -28.37
CA ASN A 259 -8.84 -11.56 -28.19
C ASN A 259 -9.62 -10.30 -28.55
N TYR A 260 -9.07 -9.12 -28.26
CA TYR A 260 -9.64 -7.86 -28.72
C TYR A 260 -9.53 -7.71 -30.24
N MET A 261 -8.34 -7.91 -30.81
CA MET A 261 -8.07 -7.71 -32.24
C MET A 261 -8.90 -8.64 -33.12
N VAL A 262 -9.17 -9.88 -32.70
CA VAL A 262 -10.06 -10.82 -33.43
C VAL A 262 -11.50 -10.29 -33.52
N GLY A 263 -11.93 -9.47 -32.56
CA GLY A 263 -13.26 -8.86 -32.55
C GLY A 263 -13.42 -7.64 -33.46
N LEU A 264 -12.35 -7.16 -34.09
CA LEU A 264 -12.44 -6.03 -35.02
C LEU A 264 -13.18 -6.43 -36.32
N PRO A 265 -13.93 -5.52 -36.96
CA PRO A 265 -14.68 -5.83 -38.18
C PRO A 265 -13.75 -6.30 -39.32
N ARG A 266 -13.97 -7.51 -39.81
CA ARG A 266 -13.14 -8.12 -40.87
C ARG A 266 -13.18 -7.33 -42.17
N GLU A 267 -14.35 -6.78 -42.51
CA GLU A 267 -14.62 -6.06 -43.74
C GLU A 267 -13.66 -4.88 -43.96
N ILE A 268 -13.31 -4.15 -42.90
CA ILE A 268 -12.38 -3.00 -42.96
C ILE A 268 -10.98 -3.47 -43.39
N ILE A 269 -10.55 -4.62 -42.87
CA ILE A 269 -9.21 -5.18 -43.10
C ILE A 269 -9.15 -5.84 -44.48
N GLU A 270 -10.20 -6.55 -44.87
CA GLU A 270 -10.34 -7.17 -46.20
C GLU A 270 -10.38 -6.10 -47.29
N SER A 271 -11.13 -5.01 -47.10
CA SER A 271 -11.13 -3.86 -48.01
C SER A 271 -9.74 -3.23 -48.14
N ALA A 272 -9.04 -3.00 -47.04
CA ALA A 272 -7.68 -2.46 -47.09
C ALA A 272 -6.71 -3.37 -47.84
N ARG A 273 -6.86 -4.70 -47.71
CA ARG A 273 -6.05 -5.68 -48.44
C ARG A 273 -6.39 -5.68 -49.94
N VAL A 274 -7.66 -5.50 -50.31
CA VAL A 274 -8.10 -5.31 -51.71
C VAL A 274 -7.52 -4.02 -52.30
N ASP A 275 -7.42 -2.95 -51.49
CA ASP A 275 -6.76 -1.69 -51.85
C ASP A 275 -5.22 -1.78 -51.92
N GLY A 276 -4.65 -2.98 -51.74
CA GLY A 276 -3.21 -3.25 -51.85
C GLY A 276 -2.40 -2.83 -50.62
N ALA A 277 -3.03 -2.56 -49.48
CA ALA A 277 -2.31 -2.23 -48.26
C ALA A 277 -1.52 -3.45 -47.74
N THR A 278 -0.26 -3.21 -47.35
CA THR A 278 0.58 -4.25 -46.74
C THR A 278 0.14 -4.55 -45.31
N ASP A 279 0.45 -5.74 -44.78
CA ASP A 279 0.16 -6.08 -43.38
C ASP A 279 0.72 -5.07 -42.39
N PHE A 280 1.90 -4.50 -42.66
CA PHE A 280 2.49 -3.46 -41.82
C PHE A 280 1.70 -2.15 -41.86
N GLN A 281 1.17 -1.77 -43.03
CA GLN A 281 0.30 -0.60 -43.18
C GLN A 281 -1.05 -0.82 -42.48
N ILE A 282 -1.66 -2.00 -42.66
CA ILE A 282 -2.91 -2.40 -42.00
C ILE A 282 -2.70 -2.36 -40.48
N PHE A 283 -1.60 -2.95 -39.98
CA PHE A 283 -1.27 -2.94 -38.56
C PHE A 283 -1.16 -1.52 -38.01
N LEU A 284 -0.29 -0.67 -38.59
CA LEU A 284 -0.03 0.66 -38.04
C LEU A 284 -1.18 1.65 -38.23
N LYS A 285 -1.87 1.62 -39.37
CA LYS A 285 -2.87 2.63 -39.71
C LYS A 285 -4.30 2.26 -39.32
N ILE A 286 -4.61 0.97 -39.16
CA ILE A 286 -5.98 0.50 -38.89
C ILE A 286 -6.02 -0.23 -37.54
N ILE A 287 -5.29 -1.33 -37.40
CA ILE A 287 -5.41 -2.20 -36.22
C ILE A 287 -4.94 -1.50 -34.95
N LEU A 288 -3.77 -0.85 -34.98
CA LEU A 288 -3.18 -0.23 -33.80
C LEU A 288 -4.07 0.92 -33.25
N PRO A 289 -4.59 1.86 -34.07
CA PRO A 289 -5.56 2.87 -33.60
C PRO A 289 -6.86 2.27 -33.06
N LEU A 290 -7.43 1.27 -33.74
CA LEU A 290 -8.66 0.60 -33.27
C LEU A 290 -8.46 -0.21 -31.99
N SER A 291 -7.23 -0.66 -31.75
CA SER A 291 -6.83 -1.41 -30.55
C SER A 291 -6.37 -0.51 -29.40
N PHE A 292 -6.35 0.82 -29.58
CA PHE A 292 -5.91 1.76 -28.56
C PHE A 292 -6.61 1.58 -27.20
N PRO A 293 -7.94 1.34 -27.11
CA PRO A 293 -8.59 1.08 -25.83
C PRO A 293 -8.04 -0.15 -25.10
N ALA A 294 -7.78 -1.24 -25.84
CA ALA A 294 -7.21 -2.47 -25.28
C ALA A 294 -5.75 -2.28 -24.84
N LEU A 295 -4.95 -1.58 -25.66
CA LEU A 295 -3.56 -1.24 -25.34
C LEU A 295 -3.48 -0.37 -24.08
N ALA A 296 -4.34 0.65 -23.96
CA ALA A 296 -4.41 1.49 -22.78
C ALA A 296 -4.82 0.69 -21.53
N SER A 297 -5.76 -0.24 -21.68
CA SER A 297 -6.23 -1.08 -20.59
C SER A 297 -5.10 -1.98 -20.07
N PHE A 298 -4.38 -2.67 -20.97
CA PHE A 298 -3.22 -3.47 -20.59
C PHE A 298 -2.09 -2.62 -20.01
N ALA A 299 -1.83 -1.43 -20.56
CA ALA A 299 -0.81 -0.51 -20.05
C ALA A 299 -1.05 -0.15 -18.58
N ILE A 300 -2.30 0.12 -18.19
CA ILE A 300 -2.64 0.41 -16.80
C ILE A 300 -2.33 -0.80 -15.90
N PHE A 301 -2.76 -2.00 -16.29
CA PHE A 301 -2.50 -3.21 -15.49
C PHE A 301 -1.00 -3.52 -15.37
N GLN A 302 -0.26 -3.43 -16.48
CA GLN A 302 1.17 -3.68 -16.52
C GLN A 302 1.96 -2.63 -15.73
N PHE A 303 1.58 -1.35 -15.83
CA PHE A 303 2.18 -0.28 -15.05
C PHE A 303 1.90 -0.47 -13.56
N LEU A 304 0.65 -0.75 -13.17
CA LEU A 304 0.28 -1.05 -11.79
C LEU A 304 1.08 -2.21 -11.22
N TRP A 305 1.27 -3.29 -11.99
CA TRP A 305 2.06 -4.42 -11.55
C TRP A 305 3.54 -4.03 -11.35
N THR A 306 4.17 -3.47 -12.38
CA THR A 306 5.61 -3.12 -12.34
C THR A 306 5.94 -2.00 -11.35
N TRP A 307 5.03 -1.07 -11.11
CA TRP A 307 5.18 0.00 -10.11
C TRP A 307 5.21 -0.55 -8.68
N ASN A 308 4.37 -1.53 -8.39
CA ASN A 308 4.23 -2.13 -7.06
C ASN A 308 5.18 -3.33 -6.84
N ASP A 309 5.86 -3.80 -7.88
CA ASP A 309 6.70 -4.99 -7.78
C ASP A 309 7.97 -4.73 -6.98
N LEU A 310 8.09 -5.43 -5.85
CA LEU A 310 9.31 -5.48 -5.06
C LEU A 310 10.14 -6.74 -5.37
N LEU A 311 9.49 -7.85 -5.70
CA LEU A 311 10.15 -9.16 -5.77
C LEU A 311 11.06 -9.27 -6.98
N VAL A 312 10.54 -9.02 -8.19
CA VAL A 312 11.32 -9.03 -9.44
C VAL A 312 12.38 -7.93 -9.39
N ALA A 313 12.08 -6.77 -8.80
CA ALA A 313 13.03 -5.70 -8.57
C ALA A 313 14.28 -6.15 -7.78
N LEU A 314 14.09 -6.75 -6.60
CA LEU A 314 15.19 -7.24 -5.78
C LEU A 314 16.00 -8.35 -6.47
N VAL A 315 15.32 -9.22 -7.22
CA VAL A 315 15.94 -10.35 -7.91
C VAL A 315 16.76 -9.89 -9.14
N PHE A 316 16.22 -9.02 -9.98
CA PHE A 316 16.82 -8.70 -11.29
C PHE A 316 17.55 -7.37 -11.37
N LEU A 317 17.25 -6.40 -10.51
CA LEU A 317 17.92 -5.11 -10.48
C LEU A 317 18.91 -5.06 -9.30
N GLY A 318 18.46 -5.32 -8.08
CA GLY A 318 19.31 -5.37 -6.90
C GLY A 318 18.70 -4.72 -5.66
N ASN A 319 19.47 -4.70 -4.57
CA ASN A 319 19.11 -4.06 -3.30
C ASN A 319 20.19 -3.07 -2.83
N THR A 320 20.99 -2.54 -3.75
CA THR A 320 21.93 -1.45 -3.45
C THR A 320 21.15 -0.15 -3.38
N GLN A 321 21.58 0.81 -2.53
CA GLN A 321 20.95 2.14 -2.44
C GLN A 321 20.79 2.81 -3.81
N ASP A 322 21.71 2.49 -4.71
CA ASP A 322 21.79 3.07 -6.04
C ASP A 322 20.71 2.60 -7.01
N GLN A 323 20.19 1.40 -6.80
CA GLN A 323 19.28 0.70 -7.70
C GLN A 323 17.97 0.29 -7.00
N LEU A 324 17.83 0.59 -5.71
CA LEU A 324 16.63 0.26 -4.94
C LEU A 324 15.42 0.99 -5.50
N VAL A 325 14.33 0.26 -5.68
CA VAL A 325 13.03 0.82 -6.10
C VAL A 325 12.29 1.41 -4.90
N MET A 326 11.37 2.33 -5.17
CA MET A 326 10.56 3.04 -4.17
C MET A 326 9.89 2.09 -3.16
N THR A 327 9.34 0.95 -3.60
CA THR A 327 8.75 -0.05 -2.70
C THR A 327 9.77 -0.65 -1.72
N GLY A 328 11.03 -0.80 -2.15
CA GLY A 328 12.14 -1.24 -1.31
C GLY A 328 12.56 -0.15 -0.33
N GLN A 329 12.73 1.08 -0.80
CA GLN A 329 13.10 2.21 0.05
C GLN A 329 12.08 2.45 1.16
N LEU A 330 10.79 2.41 0.84
CA LEU A 330 9.71 2.60 1.81
C LEU A 330 9.62 1.45 2.82
N LYS A 331 9.96 0.22 2.40
CA LYS A 331 10.10 -0.91 3.33
C LYS A 331 11.22 -0.68 4.33
N GLU A 332 12.34 -0.09 3.91
CA GLU A 332 13.46 0.22 4.82
C GLU A 332 13.09 1.28 5.88
N LEU A 333 12.19 2.22 5.56
CA LEU A 333 11.73 3.24 6.51
C LEU A 333 11.00 2.67 7.73
N MET A 334 10.42 1.48 7.62
CA MET A 334 9.71 0.84 8.73
C MET A 334 10.66 0.26 9.79
N GLY A 335 11.96 0.19 9.50
CA GLY A 335 12.97 -0.41 10.36
C GLY A 335 12.78 -1.92 10.60
N SER A 336 13.73 -2.54 11.31
CA SER A 336 13.68 -3.97 11.65
C SER A 336 12.97 -4.25 12.98
N ARG A 337 12.73 -3.22 13.80
CA ARG A 337 12.20 -3.35 15.17
C ARG A 337 10.67 -3.36 15.25
N GLY A 338 9.98 -3.06 14.13
CA GLY A 338 8.54 -2.85 14.10
C GLY A 338 8.09 -1.61 14.89
N GLY A 339 6.86 -1.15 14.64
CA GLY A 339 6.23 -0.09 15.45
C GLY A 339 6.11 1.30 14.83
N ASP A 340 6.59 1.51 13.60
CA ASP A 340 6.40 2.75 12.82
C ASP A 340 5.20 2.60 11.86
N TRP A 341 4.03 2.26 12.41
CA TRP A 341 2.81 1.98 11.65
C TRP A 341 2.29 3.21 10.90
N GLU A 342 2.48 4.39 11.49
CA GLU A 342 2.16 5.69 10.90
C GLU A 342 3.01 5.96 9.65
N ILE A 343 4.27 5.51 9.66
CA ILE A 343 5.18 5.61 8.50
C ILE A 343 4.78 4.61 7.42
N LEU A 344 4.40 3.38 7.80
CA LEU A 344 3.90 2.39 6.85
C LEU A 344 2.63 2.90 6.14
N ALA A 345 1.65 3.40 6.89
CA ALA A 345 0.39 3.92 6.33
C ALA A 345 0.65 5.09 5.37
N THR A 346 1.52 6.01 5.77
CA THR A 346 1.94 7.16 4.94
C THR A 346 2.66 6.70 3.68
N SER A 347 3.62 5.78 3.81
CA SER A 347 4.39 5.23 2.69
C SER A 347 3.50 4.53 1.66
N ALA A 348 2.53 3.73 2.13
CA ALA A 348 1.55 3.09 1.27
C ALA A 348 0.74 4.13 0.49
N PHE A 349 0.28 5.19 1.16
CA PHE A 349 -0.51 6.23 0.50
C PHE A 349 0.30 7.04 -0.52
N VAL A 350 1.55 7.40 -0.19
CA VAL A 350 2.49 8.07 -1.12
C VAL A 350 2.73 7.21 -2.36
N THR A 351 2.84 5.89 -2.20
CA THR A 351 3.06 4.96 -3.32
C THR A 351 1.86 4.85 -4.25
N ILE A 352 0.64 4.89 -3.70
CA ILE A 352 -0.62 4.79 -4.46
C ILE A 352 -0.92 6.07 -5.26
N ALA A 353 -0.36 7.22 -4.87
CA ALA A 353 -0.60 8.49 -5.54
C ALA A 353 -0.28 8.45 -7.05
N VAL A 354 0.86 7.86 -7.44
CA VAL A 354 1.29 7.83 -8.85
C VAL A 354 0.39 6.92 -9.71
N PRO A 355 0.10 5.66 -9.31
CA PRO A 355 -0.83 4.85 -10.07
C PRO A 355 -2.22 5.44 -10.19
N LEU A 356 -2.72 6.15 -9.16
CA LEU A 356 -3.99 6.87 -9.27
C LEU A 356 -3.93 7.96 -10.34
N VAL A 357 -2.87 8.77 -10.39
CA VAL A 357 -2.67 9.78 -11.43
C VAL A 357 -2.66 9.13 -12.82
N VAL A 358 -1.92 8.04 -12.99
CA VAL A 358 -1.88 7.30 -14.26
C VAL A 358 -3.26 6.75 -14.64
N PHE A 359 -3.96 6.13 -13.69
CA PHE A 359 -5.31 5.62 -13.90
C PHE A 359 -6.28 6.73 -14.32
N PHE A 360 -6.35 7.84 -13.59
CA PHE A 360 -7.25 8.95 -13.92
C PHE A 360 -6.89 9.65 -15.22
N ALA A 361 -5.61 9.70 -15.59
CA ALA A 361 -5.18 10.21 -16.90
C ALA A 361 -5.62 9.30 -18.06
N MET A 362 -5.64 7.98 -17.83
CA MET A 362 -5.93 6.98 -18.87
C MET A 362 -7.38 6.46 -18.86
N GLN A 363 -8.18 6.71 -17.82
CA GLN A 363 -9.53 6.17 -17.62
C GLN A 363 -10.47 6.41 -18.82
N LYS A 364 -10.33 7.55 -19.50
CA LYS A 364 -11.17 7.92 -20.66
C LYS A 364 -11.02 6.95 -21.83
N TYR A 365 -9.89 6.26 -21.93
CA TYR A 365 -9.63 5.25 -22.96
C TYR A 365 -10.23 3.89 -22.59
N LEU A 366 -10.33 3.60 -21.30
CA LEU A 366 -10.90 2.36 -20.75
C LEU A 366 -12.43 2.31 -20.96
N VAL A 367 -13.12 3.44 -20.72
CA VAL A 367 -14.58 3.56 -20.90
C VAL A 367 -14.99 3.37 -22.36
N ARG A 368 -14.18 3.83 -23.32
CA ARG A 368 -14.46 3.65 -24.76
C ARG A 368 -14.34 2.20 -25.22
N GLY A 369 -13.41 1.43 -24.63
CA GLY A 369 -13.22 0.01 -24.95
C GLY A 369 -14.38 -0.88 -24.49
N LEU A 370 -14.96 -0.59 -23.33
CA LEU A 370 -16.13 -1.32 -22.79
C LEU A 370 -17.41 -1.08 -23.59
N LEU A 371 -17.61 0.15 -24.11
CA LEU A 371 -18.80 0.51 -24.87
C LEU A 371 -18.78 0.00 -26.32
N ALA A 372 -17.59 -0.16 -26.93
CA ALA A 372 -17.45 -0.67 -28.29
C ALA A 372 -17.91 -2.13 -28.44
N GLY A 373 -17.80 -2.95 -27.38
CA GLY A 373 -18.29 -4.33 -27.36
C GLY A 373 -19.78 -4.49 -27.02
N SER A 374 -20.46 -3.39 -26.67
CA SER A 374 -21.87 -3.39 -26.20
C SER A 374 -22.87 -3.15 -27.32
N VAL A 375 -22.41 -2.79 -28.52
CA VAL A 375 -23.26 -2.63 -29.70
C VAL A 375 -23.17 -3.94 -30.50
N LYS A 376 -24.03 -4.89 -30.12
CA LYS A 376 -24.41 -6.04 -30.95
C LYS A 376 -25.91 -6.01 -31.16
#